data_AF-A0A5N6LSP4-F1
#
_entry.id   AF-A0A5N6LSP4-F1
#
_cell.length_a   1.000
_cell.length_b   1.000
_cell.length_c   1.000
_cell.angle_alpha   90.00
_cell.angle_beta   90.00
_cell.angle_gamma   90.00
#
_symmetry.space_group_name_H-M   'P 1'
#
loop_
_entity.id
_entity.type
_entity.pdbx_description
1 polymer ?
#
loop_
_entity_poly.entity_id
_entity_poly.type
_entity_poly.pdbx_seq_one_letter_code
_entity_poly.pdbx_strand_id
1 'polypeptide(L)'
;MAHHLQSLFILFLLAINHLLPAQTTQFNHGFLLKLTKDLESHQYTAQLLIGTPQLPAKVVVHLSGQSIWLCPSSSPSRTLINHNSLQCLMAKSDDQKSASAICDVYQQNPITGETSVGVVVEDTVTVDVVGPISTVDKFLFSCSPGSLLSGLVTGANGVLGFGRSKIAFQSQIVNNFDFPREFTVCLSSSKGFIIPGTGH
;
A
#
# COMPACT_ATOMS: atom_id res chain seq x y z
N MET A 1 40.88 -20.01 -37.68
CA MET A 1 39.62 -20.66 -37.22
C MET A 1 39.08 -20.04 -35.92
N ALA A 2 39.89 -19.86 -34.87
CA ALA A 2 39.42 -19.31 -33.57
C ALA A 2 38.77 -17.90 -33.65
N HIS A 3 39.36 -16.97 -34.42
CA HIS A 3 38.82 -15.60 -34.56
C HIS A 3 37.45 -15.55 -35.25
N HIS A 4 37.18 -16.47 -36.20
CA HIS A 4 35.87 -16.58 -36.85
C HIS A 4 34.80 -17.06 -35.87
N LEU A 5 35.13 -18.02 -35.00
CA LEU A 5 34.22 -18.55 -34.00
C LEU A 5 33.87 -17.50 -32.93
N GLN A 6 34.85 -16.68 -32.54
CA GLN A 6 34.65 -15.57 -31.60
C GLN A 6 33.77 -14.46 -32.19
N SER A 7 33.94 -14.14 -33.48
CA SER A 7 33.09 -13.16 -34.17
C SER A 7 31.64 -13.64 -34.30
N LEU A 8 31.42 -14.92 -34.62
CA LEU A 8 30.09 -15.53 -34.62
C LEU A 8 29.42 -15.52 -33.24
N PHE A 9 30.18 -15.78 -32.18
CA PHE A 9 29.66 -15.75 -30.81
C PHE A 9 29.22 -14.35 -30.37
N ILE A 10 29.98 -13.31 -30.74
CA ILE A 10 29.62 -11.92 -30.45
C ILE A 10 28.37 -11.49 -31.24
N LEU A 11 28.26 -11.87 -32.52
CA LEU A 11 27.05 -11.63 -33.32
C LEU A 11 25.83 -12.34 -32.74
N PHE A 12 25.99 -13.55 -32.22
CA PHE A 12 24.93 -14.31 -31.57
C PHE A 12 24.46 -13.62 -30.27
N LEU A 13 25.38 -13.12 -29.43
CA LEU A 13 25.04 -12.36 -28.22
C LEU A 13 24.32 -11.05 -28.53
N LEU A 14 24.73 -10.33 -29.59
CA LEU A 14 24.06 -9.12 -30.04
C LEU A 14 22.65 -9.41 -30.59
N ALA A 15 22.48 -10.52 -31.33
CA ALA A 15 21.17 -10.95 -31.83
C ALA A 15 20.21 -11.33 -30.69
N ILE A 16 20.69 -11.97 -29.62
CA ILE A 16 19.86 -12.29 -28.44
C ILE A 16 19.33 -11.01 -27.77
N ASN A 17 20.15 -9.97 -27.63
CA ASN A 17 19.70 -8.69 -27.05
C ASN A 17 18.66 -7.95 -27.91
N HIS A 18 18.65 -8.17 -29.24
CA HIS A 18 17.65 -7.60 -30.14
C HIS A 18 16.36 -8.46 -30.24
N LEU A 19 16.44 -9.75 -29.91
CA LEU A 19 15.32 -10.69 -29.96
C LEU A 19 14.57 -10.83 -28.62
N LEU A 20 15.13 -10.35 -27.50
CA LEU A 20 14.34 -10.14 -26.29
C LEU A 20 13.56 -8.84 -26.46
N PRO A 21 12.23 -8.86 -26.69
CA PRO A 21 11.44 -7.69 -26.41
C PRO A 21 11.67 -7.33 -24.95
N ALA A 22 12.15 -6.12 -24.68
CA ALA A 22 11.93 -5.51 -23.38
C ALA A 22 10.40 -5.46 -23.22
N GLN A 23 9.83 -6.44 -22.50
CA GLN A 23 8.43 -6.41 -22.12
C GLN A 23 8.25 -5.25 -21.13
N THR A 24 8.14 -4.04 -21.67
CA THR A 24 7.40 -2.99 -20.98
C THR A 24 5.97 -3.48 -20.95
N THR A 25 5.57 -4.13 -19.85
CA THR A 25 4.16 -4.38 -19.56
C THR A 25 3.49 -3.01 -19.52
N GLN A 26 2.87 -2.64 -20.64
CA GLN A 26 2.14 -1.40 -20.77
C GLN A 26 0.83 -1.63 -20.01
N PHE A 27 0.84 -1.31 -18.71
CA PHE A 27 -0.35 -1.33 -17.86
C PHE A 27 -1.27 -0.20 -18.32
N ASN A 28 -2.07 -0.47 -19.36
CA ASN A 28 -3.01 0.52 -19.89
C ASN A 28 -4.14 0.85 -18.89
N HIS A 29 -4.32 0.07 -17.81
CA HIS A 29 -5.39 0.27 -16.83
C HIS A 29 -5.01 -0.13 -15.39
N GLY A 30 -3.77 0.06 -14.95
CA GLY A 30 -3.42 -0.33 -13.59
C GLY A 30 -2.03 0.11 -13.12
N PHE A 31 -1.75 -0.13 -11.86
CA PHE A 31 -0.45 0.10 -11.25
C PHE A 31 -0.03 -1.08 -10.38
N LEU A 32 1.28 -1.28 -10.24
CA LEU A 32 1.85 -2.31 -9.38
C LEU A 32 2.33 -1.67 -8.07
N LEU A 33 1.71 -2.01 -6.95
CA LEU A 33 2.25 -1.67 -5.62
C LEU A 33 3.47 -2.55 -5.36
N LYS A 34 4.66 -1.95 -5.27
CA LYS A 34 5.90 -2.68 -5.00
C LYS A 34 5.96 -3.12 -3.54
N LEU A 35 6.30 -4.38 -3.32
CA LEU A 35 6.58 -4.94 -2.00
C LEU A 35 8.05 -5.35 -1.87
N THR A 36 8.59 -5.16 -0.68
CA THR A 36 9.90 -5.71 -0.29
C THR A 36 9.73 -6.57 0.95
N LYS A 37 10.32 -7.76 0.94
CA LYS A 37 10.36 -8.62 2.13
C LYS A 37 11.53 -8.17 3.01
N ASP A 38 11.26 -7.95 4.28
CA ASP A 38 12.29 -7.78 5.28
C ASP A 38 12.90 -9.14 5.69
N LEU A 39 14.22 -9.22 5.76
CA LEU A 39 14.90 -10.50 5.98
C LEU A 39 14.85 -10.96 7.44
N GLU A 40 14.78 -10.04 8.39
CA GLU A 40 14.81 -10.35 9.82
C GLU A 40 13.41 -10.65 10.36
N SER A 41 12.45 -9.78 10.08
CA SER A 41 11.06 -9.92 10.54
C SER A 41 10.19 -10.77 9.62
N HIS A 42 10.65 -11.05 8.40
CA HIS A 42 9.88 -11.70 7.33
C HIS A 42 8.60 -10.98 6.90
N GLN A 43 8.41 -9.74 7.35
CA GLN A 43 7.27 -8.91 7.00
C GLN A 43 7.45 -8.34 5.58
N TYR A 44 6.34 -8.20 4.85
CA TYR A 44 6.34 -7.48 3.57
C TYR A 44 5.97 -6.03 3.80
N THR A 45 6.74 -5.12 3.20
CA THR A 45 6.50 -3.68 3.30
C THR A 45 6.30 -3.03 1.95
N ALA A 46 5.52 -1.95 1.95
CA ALA A 46 5.37 -1.03 0.85
C ALA A 46 5.79 0.40 1.27
N GLN A 47 6.04 1.25 0.27
CA GLN A 47 6.28 2.67 0.46
C GLN A 47 5.06 3.46 -0.03
N LEU A 48 4.58 4.37 0.82
CA LEU A 48 3.55 5.35 0.47
C LEU A 48 4.11 6.75 0.67
N LEU A 49 3.53 7.74 0.01
CA LEU A 49 3.74 9.15 0.31
C LEU A 49 2.44 9.71 0.89
N ILE A 50 2.51 10.36 2.05
CA ILE A 50 1.34 10.85 2.78
C ILE A 50 1.42 12.37 2.96
N GLY A 51 0.30 13.04 2.77
CA GLY A 51 0.10 14.44 3.09
C GLY A 51 0.63 15.44 2.06
N THR A 52 0.56 16.72 2.45
CA THR A 52 1.03 17.86 1.64
C THR A 52 1.89 18.78 2.51
N PRO A 53 3.24 18.82 2.37
CA PRO A 53 4.04 18.12 1.36
C PRO A 53 4.06 16.60 1.58
N GLN A 54 4.33 15.87 0.50
CA GLN A 54 4.36 14.42 0.49
C GLN A 54 5.55 13.87 1.29
N LEU A 55 5.27 13.13 2.36
CA LEU A 55 6.28 12.49 3.20
C LEU A 55 6.26 10.97 3.04
N PRO A 56 7.42 10.31 2.88
CA PRO A 56 7.48 8.86 2.74
C PRO A 56 7.11 8.15 4.04
N ALA A 57 6.34 7.09 3.91
CA ALA A 57 5.94 6.20 4.99
C ALA A 57 6.15 4.74 4.58
N LYS A 58 6.96 4.02 5.39
CA LYS A 58 7.16 2.57 5.26
C LYS A 58 6.05 1.86 6.02
N VAL A 59 5.25 1.06 5.33
CA VAL A 59 4.08 0.38 5.91
C VAL A 59 4.16 -1.11 5.72
N VAL A 60 3.79 -1.87 6.76
CA VAL A 60 3.70 -3.33 6.72
C VAL A 60 2.39 -3.75 6.07
N VAL A 61 2.45 -4.69 5.12
CA VAL A 61 1.26 -5.20 4.42
C VAL A 61 0.51 -6.18 5.31
N HIS A 62 -0.78 -5.96 5.48
CA HIS A 62 -1.67 -6.85 6.24
C HIS A 62 -2.91 -7.20 5.40
N LEU A 63 -2.95 -8.43 4.90
CA LEU A 63 -4.01 -8.87 3.97
C LEU A 63 -5.41 -8.88 4.59
N SER A 64 -5.53 -9.06 5.90
CA SER A 64 -6.78 -8.97 6.66
C SER A 64 -7.01 -7.63 7.36
N GLY A 65 -6.12 -6.65 7.19
CA GLY A 65 -6.21 -5.35 7.86
C GLY A 65 -7.37 -4.49 7.32
N GLN A 66 -8.14 -3.87 8.22
CA GLN A 66 -9.37 -3.16 7.83
C GLN A 66 -9.15 -1.74 7.30
N SER A 67 -7.99 -1.14 7.53
CA SER A 67 -7.64 0.19 7.04
C SER A 67 -6.12 0.33 6.94
N ILE A 68 -5.66 1.43 6.36
CA ILE A 68 -4.33 1.94 6.69
C ILE A 68 -4.39 2.48 8.10
N TRP A 69 -3.40 2.16 8.92
CA TRP A 69 -3.17 2.88 10.17
C TRP A 69 -1.71 3.26 10.30
N LEU A 70 -1.48 4.56 10.50
CA LEU A 70 -0.19 5.22 10.69
C LEU A 70 -0.49 6.67 11.08
N CYS A 71 0.41 7.31 11.82
CA CYS A 71 0.25 8.73 12.13
C CYS A 71 1.53 9.47 11.70
N PRO A 72 1.60 9.98 10.46
CA PRO A 72 2.74 10.79 10.04
C PRO A 72 2.69 12.13 10.78
N SER A 73 3.81 12.84 10.78
CA SER A 73 3.89 14.23 11.25
C SER A 73 2.77 15.10 10.67
N SER A 74 2.47 16.22 11.34
CA SER A 74 1.38 17.13 10.98
C SER A 74 1.42 17.50 9.49
N SER A 75 0.31 17.26 8.79
CA SER A 75 0.09 17.64 7.39
C SER A 75 -1.00 18.72 7.36
N PRO A 76 -0.77 19.89 6.76
CA PRO A 76 -1.77 20.94 6.58
C PRO A 76 -3.05 20.50 5.85
N SER A 77 -2.97 19.50 4.97
CA SER A 77 -4.12 18.97 4.23
C SER A 77 -4.93 17.93 5.02
N ARG A 78 -4.46 17.52 6.21
CA ARG A 78 -5.12 16.49 7.02
C ARG A 78 -6.39 17.02 7.67
N THR A 79 -7.49 16.32 7.46
CA THR A 79 -8.78 16.64 8.06
C THR A 79 -9.24 15.51 8.97
N LEU A 80 -9.75 15.87 10.16
CA LEU A 80 -10.35 14.94 11.11
C LEU A 80 -11.78 14.60 10.66
N ILE A 81 -12.13 13.32 10.71
CA ILE A 81 -13.46 12.86 10.31
C ILE A 81 -14.43 12.96 11.48
N ASN A 82 -15.56 13.65 11.28
CA ASN A 82 -16.62 13.74 12.28
C ASN A 82 -17.31 12.38 12.50
N HIS A 83 -17.72 12.12 13.74
CA HIS A 83 -18.36 10.87 14.14
C HIS A 83 -19.63 10.55 13.34
N ASN A 84 -20.45 11.57 13.07
CA ASN A 84 -21.75 11.42 12.39
C ASN A 84 -21.65 11.44 10.86
N SER A 85 -20.43 11.39 10.30
CA SER A 85 -20.23 11.45 8.85
C SER A 85 -20.40 10.09 8.18
N LEU A 86 -20.68 10.10 6.87
CA LEU A 86 -20.72 8.88 6.07
C LEU A 86 -19.34 8.19 6.05
N GLN A 87 -18.26 8.96 6.03
CA GLN A 87 -16.89 8.47 6.10
C GLN A 87 -16.66 7.68 7.39
N CYS A 88 -17.19 8.14 8.53
CA CYS A 88 -17.10 7.40 9.78
C CYS A 88 -17.92 6.10 9.74
N LEU A 89 -19.13 6.13 9.18
CA LEU A 89 -19.93 4.93 8.96
C LEU A 89 -19.23 3.92 8.04
N MET A 90 -18.42 4.38 7.08
CA MET A 90 -17.60 3.51 6.24
C MET A 90 -16.42 2.89 7.02
N ALA A 91 -15.90 3.61 8.01
CA ALA A 91 -14.74 3.19 8.79
C ALA A 91 -15.07 2.22 9.93
N LYS A 92 -16.28 2.28 10.47
CA LYS A 92 -16.71 1.51 11.64
C LYS A 92 -17.31 0.16 11.28
N SER A 93 -17.09 -0.82 12.16
CA SER A 93 -17.97 -1.98 12.28
C SER A 93 -19.24 -1.60 13.08
N ASP A 94 -20.32 -2.35 12.86
CA ASP A 94 -21.70 -2.03 13.30
C ASP A 94 -21.85 -1.81 14.83
N ASP A 95 -20.89 -2.26 15.63
CA ASP A 95 -20.95 -2.28 17.11
C ASP A 95 -20.20 -1.14 17.82
N GLN A 96 -19.59 -0.18 17.08
CA GLN A 96 -18.67 0.78 17.69
C GLN A 96 -19.33 2.11 18.11
N LYS A 97 -19.90 2.13 19.32
CA LYS A 97 -20.36 3.37 19.99
C LYS A 97 -19.15 4.15 20.53
N SER A 98 -18.96 5.39 20.08
CA SER A 98 -18.00 6.34 20.65
C SER A 98 -18.74 7.61 21.07
N ALA A 99 -18.40 8.17 22.24
CA ALA A 99 -18.91 9.46 22.70
C ALA A 99 -18.09 10.65 22.15
N SER A 100 -17.03 10.38 21.38
CA SER A 100 -16.21 11.40 20.75
C SER A 100 -16.97 12.10 19.62
N ALA A 101 -16.76 13.41 19.48
CA ALA A 101 -17.23 14.17 18.33
C ALA A 101 -16.51 13.77 17.03
N ILE A 102 -15.32 13.15 17.17
CA ILE A 102 -14.47 12.69 16.08
C ILE A 102 -14.65 11.17 15.91
N CYS A 103 -14.42 10.68 14.70
CA CYS A 103 -14.53 9.28 14.36
C CYS A 103 -13.34 8.47 14.90
N ASP A 104 -13.57 7.69 15.94
CA ASP A 104 -12.60 6.75 16.47
C ASP A 104 -12.85 5.34 15.94
N VAL A 105 -11.77 4.59 15.71
CA VAL A 105 -11.77 3.19 15.26
C VAL A 105 -10.75 2.37 16.04
N TYR A 106 -11.04 1.07 16.25
CA TYR A 106 -10.08 0.17 16.87
C TYR A 106 -9.07 -0.28 15.83
N GLN A 107 -7.79 -0.19 16.18
CA GLN A 107 -6.70 -0.68 15.35
C GLN A 107 -5.98 -1.79 16.10
N GLN A 108 -5.58 -2.81 15.37
CA GLN A 108 -4.87 -3.96 15.91
C GLN A 108 -3.53 -4.11 15.19
N ASN A 109 -2.48 -4.28 15.98
CA ASN A 109 -1.19 -4.70 15.48
C ASN A 109 -1.26 -6.19 15.06
N PRO A 110 -1.04 -6.53 13.78
CA PRO A 110 -1.17 -7.90 13.30
C PRO A 110 -0.06 -8.85 13.77
N ILE A 111 1.03 -8.31 14.34
CA ILE A 111 2.19 -9.07 14.81
C ILE A 111 2.05 -9.39 16.29
N THR A 112 1.67 -8.40 17.10
CA THR A 112 1.59 -8.55 18.58
C THR A 112 0.17 -8.82 19.08
N GLY A 113 -0.85 -8.55 18.28
CA GLY A 113 -2.26 -8.60 18.68
C GLY A 113 -2.71 -7.42 19.54
N GLU A 114 -1.80 -6.49 19.88
CA GLU A 114 -2.11 -5.29 20.66
C GLU A 114 -3.16 -4.44 19.95
N THR A 115 -4.12 -3.92 20.71
CA THR A 115 -5.18 -3.07 20.20
C THR A 115 -5.08 -1.67 20.79
N SER A 116 -5.37 -0.65 19.99
CA SER A 116 -5.51 0.71 20.46
C SER A 116 -6.62 1.44 19.71
N VAL A 117 -6.99 2.61 20.20
CA VAL A 117 -7.95 3.49 19.54
C VAL A 117 -7.18 4.46 18.64
N GLY A 118 -7.53 4.47 17.36
CA GLY A 118 -7.05 5.44 16.40
C GLY A 118 -8.17 6.38 15.96
N VAL A 119 -7.79 7.51 15.39
CA VAL A 119 -8.72 8.54 14.89
C VAL A 119 -8.74 8.49 13.37
N VAL A 120 -9.92 8.43 12.76
CA VAL A 120 -10.06 8.45 11.30
C VAL A 120 -9.81 9.86 10.79
N VAL A 121 -8.95 9.94 9.78
CA VAL A 121 -8.56 11.15 9.08
C VAL A 121 -8.69 10.95 7.58
N GLU A 122 -8.81 12.06 6.85
CA GLU A 122 -8.60 12.11 5.40
C GLU A 122 -7.36 12.96 5.08
N ASP A 123 -6.55 12.51 4.13
CA ASP A 123 -5.40 13.25 3.59
C ASP A 123 -5.06 12.73 2.19
N THR A 124 -4.10 13.36 1.51
CA THR A 124 -3.59 12.88 0.22
C THR A 124 -2.65 11.69 0.43
N VAL A 125 -2.86 10.62 -0.33
CA VAL A 125 -2.01 9.42 -0.34
C VAL A 125 -1.56 9.14 -1.77
N THR A 126 -0.25 9.07 -1.99
CA THR A 126 0.34 8.65 -3.25
C THR A 126 1.04 7.32 -3.07
N VAL A 127 0.83 6.43 -4.03
CA VAL A 127 1.41 5.10 -4.03
C VAL A 127 2.67 5.09 -4.88
N ASP A 128 3.79 4.61 -4.32
CA ASP A 128 4.98 4.30 -5.13
C ASP A 128 4.72 3.01 -5.92
N VAL A 129 4.59 3.17 -7.23
CA VAL A 129 4.15 2.11 -8.14
C VAL A 129 5.11 1.89 -9.30
N VAL A 130 5.01 0.75 -9.96
CA VAL A 130 5.43 0.64 -11.37
C VAL A 130 4.21 0.98 -12.23
N GLY A 131 4.29 2.10 -12.95
CA GLY A 131 3.17 2.64 -13.74
C GLY A 131 2.97 4.15 -13.48
N PRO A 132 1.83 4.71 -13.92
CA PRO A 132 1.47 6.10 -13.63
C PRO A 132 1.38 6.34 -12.12
N ILE A 133 1.94 7.45 -11.64
CA ILE A 133 1.81 7.87 -10.24
C ILE A 133 0.32 7.94 -9.90
N SER A 134 -0.06 7.20 -8.87
CA SER A 134 -1.45 7.08 -8.46
C SER A 134 -1.62 7.79 -7.13
N THR A 135 -2.21 8.99 -7.21
CA THR A 135 -2.53 9.84 -6.06
C THR A 135 -4.02 9.80 -5.83
N VAL A 136 -4.41 9.60 -4.58
CA VAL A 136 -5.79 9.70 -4.13
C VAL A 136 -5.88 10.82 -3.10
N ASP A 137 -6.65 11.84 -3.42
CA ASP A 137 -7.02 12.88 -2.48
C ASP A 137 -8.13 12.39 -1.55
N LYS A 138 -8.17 12.93 -0.33
CA LYS A 138 -9.17 12.58 0.70
C LYS A 138 -9.22 11.07 0.98
N PHE A 139 -8.06 10.41 0.96
CA PHE A 139 -7.95 9.00 1.30
C PHE A 139 -8.17 8.83 2.81
N LEU A 140 -9.07 7.92 3.19
CA LEU A 140 -9.39 7.64 4.59
C LEU A 140 -8.38 6.67 5.20
N PHE A 141 -7.80 7.05 6.34
CA PHE A 141 -6.95 6.17 7.14
C PHE A 141 -7.07 6.51 8.62
N SER A 142 -6.43 5.71 9.48
CA SER A 142 -6.47 5.92 10.93
C SER A 142 -5.13 6.39 11.47
N CYS A 143 -5.11 7.57 12.11
CA CYS A 143 -4.02 8.01 12.95
C CYS A 143 -4.00 7.20 14.24
N SER A 144 -2.98 6.36 14.41
CA SER A 144 -2.83 5.46 15.56
C SER A 144 -1.62 5.80 16.42
N PRO A 145 -1.65 5.49 17.72
CA PRO A 145 -0.52 5.77 18.62
C PRO A 145 0.69 4.91 18.30
N GLY A 146 1.88 5.46 18.55
CA GLY A 146 3.16 4.79 18.29
C GLY A 146 3.38 3.49 19.08
N SER A 147 2.64 3.25 20.16
CA SER A 147 2.71 1.97 20.91
C SER A 147 2.35 0.77 20.02
N LEU A 148 1.43 0.97 19.06
CA LEU A 148 1.05 -0.07 18.09
C LEU A 148 2.15 -0.41 17.08
N LEU A 149 3.30 0.26 17.08
CA LEU A 149 4.42 -0.08 16.17
C LEU A 149 5.29 -1.23 16.69
N SER A 150 5.10 -1.67 17.94
CA SER A 150 5.88 -2.76 18.53
C SER A 150 5.85 -4.03 17.67
N GLY A 151 7.01 -4.65 17.43
CA GLY A 151 7.13 -5.86 16.62
C GLY A 151 7.00 -5.67 15.10
N LEU A 152 6.65 -4.47 14.60
CA LEU A 152 6.80 -4.18 13.18
C LEU A 152 8.28 -4.05 12.82
N VAL A 153 8.61 -4.35 11.56
CA VAL A 153 9.96 -4.16 11.02
C VAL A 153 10.49 -2.76 11.31
N THR A 154 11.78 -2.67 11.66
CA THR A 154 12.46 -1.42 11.95
C THR A 154 12.20 -0.34 10.88
N GLY A 155 11.83 0.85 11.36
CA GLY A 155 11.50 2.01 10.53
C GLY A 155 10.09 2.00 9.93
N ALA A 156 9.25 1.00 10.22
CA ALA A 156 7.84 1.03 9.82
C ALA A 156 7.08 2.14 10.57
N ASN A 157 6.22 2.84 9.84
CA ASN A 157 5.35 3.90 10.36
C ASN A 157 3.93 3.39 10.68
N GLY A 158 3.60 2.15 10.30
CA GLY A 158 2.31 1.53 10.54
C GLY A 158 2.01 0.39 9.57
N VAL A 159 0.73 0.16 9.29
CA VAL A 159 0.23 -0.98 8.51
C VAL A 159 -0.68 -0.53 7.37
N LEU A 160 -0.57 -1.25 6.26
CA LEU A 160 -1.37 -1.13 5.03
C LEU A 160 -2.35 -2.31 4.94
N GLY A 161 -3.62 -2.07 5.28
CA GLY A 161 -4.67 -3.10 5.28
C GLY A 161 -5.33 -3.33 3.92
N PHE A 162 -5.48 -4.60 3.53
CA PHE A 162 -6.16 -5.06 2.30
C PHE A 162 -7.45 -5.87 2.56
N GLY A 163 -7.93 -5.86 3.80
CA GLY A 163 -9.06 -6.66 4.24
C GLY A 163 -10.40 -6.21 3.68
N ARG A 164 -11.47 -6.90 4.10
CA ARG A 164 -12.84 -6.65 3.66
C ARG A 164 -13.48 -5.50 4.44
N SER A 165 -13.05 -4.27 4.15
CA SER A 165 -13.56 -3.03 4.76
C SER A 165 -13.69 -1.93 3.72
N LYS A 166 -14.67 -1.03 3.88
CA LYS A 166 -14.89 0.08 2.93
C LYS A 166 -13.72 1.08 2.91
N ILE A 167 -12.90 1.13 3.96
CA ILE A 167 -11.72 1.99 4.07
C ILE A 167 -10.40 1.21 4.01
N ALA A 168 -10.42 -0.10 3.69
CA ALA A 168 -9.20 -0.82 3.36
C ALA A 168 -8.56 -0.19 2.10
N PHE A 169 -7.25 -0.34 1.95
CA PHE A 169 -6.53 0.29 0.84
C PHE A 169 -7.05 -0.15 -0.52
N GLN A 170 -7.20 -1.46 -0.71
CA GLN A 170 -7.76 -2.01 -1.94
C GLN A 170 -9.14 -1.41 -2.25
N SER A 171 -10.03 -1.27 -1.27
CA SER A 171 -11.41 -0.83 -1.48
C SER A 171 -11.47 0.64 -1.91
N GLN A 172 -10.58 1.48 -1.37
CA GLN A 172 -10.49 2.87 -1.78
C GLN A 172 -9.82 3.02 -3.15
N ILE A 173 -8.75 2.26 -3.44
CA ILE A 173 -8.06 2.29 -4.72
C ILE A 173 -8.99 1.86 -5.86
N VAL A 174 -9.64 0.70 -5.74
CA VAL A 174 -10.49 0.19 -6.83
C VAL A 174 -11.68 1.11 -7.09
N ASN A 175 -12.22 1.78 -6.07
CA ASN A 175 -13.29 2.76 -6.25
C ASN A 175 -12.80 4.09 -6.85
N ASN A 176 -11.59 4.57 -6.52
CA ASN A 176 -11.08 5.84 -7.04
C ASN A 176 -10.61 5.75 -8.50
N PHE A 177 -10.19 4.56 -8.94
CA PHE A 177 -9.68 4.32 -10.29
C PHE A 177 -10.61 3.45 -11.13
N ASP A 178 -11.85 3.22 -10.68
CA ASP A 178 -12.87 2.40 -11.34
C ASP A 178 -12.38 0.99 -11.73
N PHE A 179 -11.53 0.39 -10.88
CA PHE A 179 -11.07 -0.97 -11.07
C PHE A 179 -12.08 -2.00 -10.56
N PRO A 180 -12.07 -3.23 -11.11
CA PRO A 180 -12.77 -4.36 -10.52
C PRO A 180 -12.38 -4.56 -9.05
N ARG A 181 -13.34 -4.96 -8.20
CA ARG A 181 -13.13 -5.17 -6.75
C ARG A 181 -12.40 -6.48 -6.46
N GLU A 182 -11.17 -6.55 -6.93
CA GLU A 182 -10.25 -7.65 -6.74
C GLU A 182 -8.81 -7.12 -6.73
N PHE A 183 -7.88 -7.97 -6.32
CA PHE A 183 -6.46 -7.68 -6.42
C PHE A 183 -5.68 -8.99 -6.48
N THR A 184 -4.53 -8.95 -7.12
CA THR A 184 -3.60 -10.10 -7.21
C THR A 184 -2.38 -9.82 -6.34
N VAL A 185 -1.93 -10.84 -5.61
CA VAL A 185 -0.71 -10.77 -4.79
C VAL A 185 0.32 -11.74 -5.36
N CYS A 186 1.54 -11.24 -5.61
CA CYS A 186 2.68 -12.07 -5.98
C CYS A 186 3.83 -11.80 -5.01
N LEU A 187 4.23 -12.81 -4.23
CA LEU A 187 5.28 -12.69 -3.22
C LEU A 187 6.44 -13.63 -3.57
N SER A 188 7.66 -13.15 -3.39
CA SER A 188 8.90 -13.93 -3.47
C SER A 188 9.71 -13.81 -2.18
N SER A 189 10.87 -14.46 -2.12
CA SER A 189 11.76 -14.44 -0.96
C SER A 189 12.36 -13.07 -0.65
N SER A 190 12.32 -12.10 -1.58
CA SER A 190 12.91 -10.77 -1.40
C SER A 190 12.03 -9.61 -1.88
N LYS A 191 11.13 -9.87 -2.84
CA LYS A 191 10.30 -8.85 -3.49
C LYS A 191 8.88 -9.35 -3.63
N GLY A 192 7.98 -8.47 -4.01
CA GLY A 192 6.63 -8.83 -4.40
C GLY A 192 5.92 -7.66 -5.03
N PHE A 193 4.70 -7.88 -5.44
CA PHE A 193 3.81 -6.82 -5.87
C PHE A 193 2.36 -7.17 -5.58
N ILE A 194 1.55 -6.11 -5.48
CA ILE A 194 0.09 -6.21 -5.48
C ILE A 194 -0.44 -5.42 -6.67
N ILE A 195 -1.32 -6.04 -7.45
CA ILE A 195 -2.03 -5.42 -8.57
C ILE A 195 -3.48 -5.21 -8.14
N PRO A 196 -3.97 -3.96 -8.00
CA PRO A 196 -5.39 -3.67 -7.87
C PRO A 196 -6.14 -3.95 -9.19
N GLY A 197 -7.36 -4.47 -9.12
CA GLY A 197 -8.15 -4.84 -10.29
C GLY A 197 -7.71 -6.17 -10.92
N THR A 198 -8.11 -6.38 -12.17
CA THR A 198 -7.81 -7.59 -12.95
C THR A 198 -6.32 -7.70 -13.26
N GLY A 199 -5.67 -8.72 -12.70
CA GLY A 199 -4.29 -9.07 -13.02
C GLY A 199 -4.21 -9.85 -14.33
N HIS A 200 -4.20 -9.15 -15.46
CA HIS A 200 -3.91 -9.72 -16.79
C HIS A 200 -2.53 -9.28 -17.28
#